data_AF-A0A1G3ZEF4-F1
#
_entry.id   AF-A0A1G3ZEF4-F1
#
_cell.length_a   1.000
_cell.length_b   1.000
_cell.length_c   1.000
_cell.angle_alpha   90.00
_cell.angle_beta   90.00
_cell.angle_gamma   90.00
#
_symmetry.space_group_name_H-M   'P 1'
#
loop_
_entity.id
_entity.type
_entity.pdbx_description
1 polymer ?
#
loop_
_entity_poly.entity_id
_entity_poly.type
_entity_poly.pdbx_seq_one_letter_code
_entity_poly.pdbx_strand_id
1 'polypeptide(L)'
;MPSHAIPLGKMEPQNVTPYGSRTWATKANFPILKGMALYHLVIEEGCFREPHWHPNADELAYCIAGSALVTIFANLRVRARRCLFYSTSLPSPHRKPYLQRSSFSHLL
;
A
#
# COMPACT_ATOMS: atom_id res chain seq x y z
N MET A 1 3.37 -25.83 12.29
CA MET A 1 2.86 -24.51 12.74
C MET A 1 2.72 -23.64 11.49
N PRO A 2 1.60 -22.91 11.29
CA PRO A 2 1.54 -21.90 10.23
C PRO A 2 2.69 -20.91 10.41
N SER A 3 3.38 -20.53 9.33
CA SER A 3 4.39 -19.47 9.41
C SER A 3 3.73 -18.20 9.96
N HIS A 4 4.40 -17.47 10.84
CA HIS A 4 3.92 -16.17 11.35
C HIS A 4 4.37 -15.00 10.47
N ALA A 5 5.15 -15.29 9.42
CA ALA A 5 5.69 -14.31 8.49
C ALA A 5 5.51 -14.76 7.04
N ILE A 6 5.17 -13.82 6.17
CA ILE A 6 5.20 -13.98 4.71
C ILE A 6 5.92 -12.78 4.09
N PRO A 7 6.74 -12.99 3.05
CA PRO A 7 7.47 -11.92 2.40
C PRO A 7 6.58 -11.20 1.38
N LEU A 8 5.51 -10.53 1.84
CA LEU A 8 4.44 -9.98 0.97
C LEU A 8 4.98 -9.11 -0.17
N GLY A 9 5.95 -8.24 0.10
CA GLY A 9 6.55 -7.37 -0.92
C GLY A 9 7.56 -8.04 -1.86
N LYS A 10 7.86 -9.33 -1.67
CA LYS A 10 8.70 -10.14 -2.57
C LYS A 10 7.89 -11.24 -3.27
N MET A 11 6.61 -11.36 -2.98
CA MET A 11 5.72 -12.28 -3.68
C MET A 11 5.41 -11.75 -5.07
N GLU A 12 5.22 -12.65 -6.02
CA GLU A 12 4.71 -12.29 -7.35
C GLU A 12 3.34 -11.59 -7.21
N PRO A 13 3.18 -10.38 -7.76
CA PRO A 13 1.91 -9.67 -7.65
C PRO A 13 0.82 -10.39 -8.44
N GLN A 14 -0.34 -10.56 -7.82
CA GLN A 14 -1.46 -11.21 -8.48
C GLN A 14 -2.19 -10.26 -9.45
N ASN A 15 -1.95 -8.94 -9.36
CA ASN A 15 -2.42 -7.97 -10.33
C ASN A 15 -1.30 -6.98 -10.68
N VAL A 16 -1.04 -6.83 -11.98
CA VAL A 16 -0.04 -5.92 -12.53
C VAL A 16 -0.67 -5.14 -13.68
N THR A 17 -0.44 -3.84 -13.70
CA THR A 17 -0.85 -2.91 -14.75
C THR A 17 0.31 -1.98 -15.10
N PRO A 18 0.25 -1.22 -16.20
CA PRO A 18 1.24 -0.17 -16.48
C PRO A 18 1.33 0.91 -15.41
N TYR A 19 0.30 1.05 -14.56
CA TYR A 19 0.17 2.11 -13.55
C TYR A 19 0.54 1.65 -12.14
N GLY A 20 0.90 0.38 -11.97
CA GLY A 20 1.25 -0.19 -10.67
C GLY A 20 0.89 -1.66 -10.52
N SER A 21 1.04 -2.16 -9.30
CA SER A 21 0.78 -3.56 -8.96
C SER A 21 0.12 -3.70 -7.60
N ARG A 22 -0.58 -4.82 -7.41
CA ARG A 22 -1.22 -5.20 -6.16
C ARG A 22 -0.89 -6.65 -5.84
N THR A 23 -0.24 -6.82 -4.70
CA THR A 23 0.04 -8.12 -4.10
C THR A 23 -0.83 -8.28 -2.86
N TRP A 24 -1.43 -9.45 -2.62
CA TRP A 24 -2.28 -9.65 -1.45
C TRP A 24 -2.08 -10.99 -0.75
N ALA A 25 -2.40 -10.97 0.54
CA ALA A 25 -2.52 -12.13 1.38
C ALA A 25 -3.88 -12.17 2.07
N THR A 26 -4.50 -13.34 2.05
CA THR A 26 -5.77 -13.65 2.70
C THR A 26 -5.67 -15.02 3.36
N LYS A 27 -6.72 -15.48 4.04
CA LYS A 27 -6.78 -16.85 4.58
C LYS A 27 -6.39 -17.94 3.56
N ALA A 28 -6.62 -17.71 2.26
CA ALA A 28 -6.37 -18.69 1.21
C ALA A 28 -4.86 -19.01 1.03
N ASN A 29 -3.99 -18.01 1.16
CA ASN A 29 -2.54 -18.18 1.00
C ASN A 29 -1.76 -17.93 2.31
N PHE A 30 -2.40 -17.35 3.33
CA PHE A 30 -1.85 -17.12 4.64
C PHE A 30 -2.90 -17.39 5.74
N PRO A 31 -3.04 -18.65 6.20
CA PRO A 31 -4.16 -19.08 7.05
C PRO A 31 -4.30 -18.38 8.42
N ILE A 32 -3.29 -17.62 8.85
CA ILE A 32 -3.34 -16.79 10.06
C ILE A 32 -4.32 -15.61 9.90
N LEU A 33 -4.54 -15.13 8.67
CA LEU A 33 -5.45 -14.01 8.37
C LEU A 33 -6.92 -14.45 8.38
N LYS A 34 -7.43 -14.85 9.54
CA LYS A 34 -8.85 -15.18 9.73
C LYS A 34 -9.65 -13.90 9.93
N GLY A 35 -10.44 -13.51 8.93
CA GLY A 35 -11.25 -12.29 8.97
C GLY A 35 -10.47 -11.01 8.69
N MET A 36 -9.25 -11.12 8.14
CA MET A 36 -8.41 -10.00 7.73
C MET A 36 -7.84 -10.25 6.34
N ALA A 37 -7.39 -9.19 5.67
CA ALA A 37 -6.63 -9.25 4.43
C ALA A 37 -5.50 -8.21 4.43
N LEU A 38 -4.37 -8.57 3.86
CA LEU A 38 -3.23 -7.68 3.67
C LEU A 38 -3.03 -7.41 2.19
N TYR A 39 -2.81 -6.15 1.84
CA TYR A 39 -2.47 -5.72 0.50
C TYR A 39 -1.17 -4.93 0.52
N HIS A 40 -0.26 -5.26 -0.39
CA HIS A 40 0.88 -4.44 -0.76
C HIS A 40 0.60 -3.84 -2.14
N LEU A 41 0.50 -2.52 -2.18
CA LEU A 41 0.14 -1.74 -3.34
C LEU A 41 1.33 -0.89 -3.76
N VAL A 42 1.64 -0.91 -5.05
CA VAL A 42 2.60 -0.01 -5.68
C VAL A 42 1.83 0.80 -6.70
N ILE A 43 1.92 2.13 -6.61
CA ILE A 43 1.32 3.06 -7.56
C ILE A 43 2.46 3.83 -8.22
N GLU A 44 2.48 3.86 -9.55
CA GLU A 44 3.42 4.68 -10.31
C GLU A 44 3.11 6.17 -10.16
N GLU A 45 4.10 7.00 -10.42
CA GLU A 45 3.93 8.44 -10.27
C GLU A 45 2.84 9.01 -11.19
N GLY A 46 2.08 9.99 -10.69
CA GLY A 46 0.98 10.62 -11.42
C GLY A 46 -0.26 9.75 -11.60
N CYS A 47 -0.19 8.48 -11.19
CA CYS A 47 -1.32 7.55 -11.22
C CYS A 47 -2.14 7.65 -9.92
N PHE A 48 -3.39 7.19 -9.98
CA PHE A 48 -4.28 7.13 -8.83
C PHE A 48 -4.88 5.73 -8.70
N ARG A 49 -5.20 5.33 -7.47
CA ARG A 49 -6.02 4.14 -7.22
C ARG A 49 -7.49 4.55 -7.20
N GLU A 50 -8.33 3.76 -7.88
CA GLU A 50 -9.77 3.96 -7.89
C GLU A 50 -10.36 4.03 -6.46
N PRO A 51 -11.33 4.94 -6.22
CA PRO A 51 -12.08 4.95 -4.97
C PRO A 51 -12.79 3.61 -4.76
N HIS A 52 -12.77 3.12 -3.52
CA HIS A 52 -13.43 1.88 -3.14
C HIS A 52 -13.90 1.98 -1.67
N TRP A 53 -14.77 1.05 -1.27
CA TRP A 53 -15.35 0.99 0.07
C TRP A 53 -15.42 -0.44 0.56
N HIS A 54 -15.34 -0.60 1.88
CA HIS A 54 -15.48 -1.87 2.57
C HIS A 54 -16.73 -1.85 3.45
N PRO A 55 -17.77 -2.65 3.15
CA PRO A 55 -19.02 -2.62 3.91
C PRO A 55 -18.88 -3.26 5.30
N ASN A 56 -17.84 -4.06 5.52
CA ASN A 56 -17.68 -4.91 6.70
C ASN A 56 -16.24 -4.99 7.23
N ALA A 57 -15.38 -4.04 6.86
CA ALA A 57 -14.00 -4.00 7.31
C ALA A 57 -13.54 -2.56 7.54
N ASP A 58 -12.77 -2.36 8.59
CA ASP A 58 -12.01 -1.12 8.80
C ASP A 58 -10.72 -1.19 8.01
N GLU A 59 -10.29 -0.09 7.39
CA GLU A 59 -9.05 -0.06 6.62
C GLU A 59 -7.96 0.72 7.34
N LEU A 60 -6.81 0.08 7.55
CA LEU A 60 -5.57 0.70 7.99
C LEU A 60 -4.60 0.81 6.81
N ALA A 61 -4.37 2.04 6.36
CA ALA A 61 -3.38 2.39 5.34
C ALA A 61 -2.04 2.80 5.97
N TYR A 62 -0.94 2.18 5.53
CA TYR A 62 0.42 2.53 5.90
C TYR A 62 1.28 2.70 4.65
N CYS A 63 1.82 3.90 4.43
CA CYS A 63 2.79 4.11 3.34
C CYS A 63 4.14 3.53 3.78
N ILE A 64 4.83 2.79 2.92
CA ILE A 64 6.14 2.20 3.25
C ILE A 64 7.27 3.05 2.64
N ALA A 65 7.03 3.61 1.47
CA ALA A 65 7.98 4.43 0.74
C ALA A 65 7.25 5.41 -0.19
N GLY A 66 7.88 6.55 -0.47
CA GLY A 66 7.36 7.58 -1.37
C GLY A 66 6.35 8.51 -0.71
N SER A 67 5.45 9.05 -1.51
CA SER A 67 4.41 9.97 -1.04
C SER A 67 3.11 9.81 -1.81
N ALA A 68 1.97 9.85 -1.12
CA ALA A 68 0.70 10.03 -1.81
C ALA A 68 -0.23 10.97 -1.06
N LEU A 69 -1.15 11.54 -1.83
CA LEU A 69 -2.33 12.19 -1.32
C LEU A 69 -3.40 11.14 -1.09
N VAL A 70 -3.84 10.98 0.15
CA VAL A 70 -4.91 10.05 0.52
C VAL A 70 -6.13 10.85 0.94
N THR A 71 -7.26 10.58 0.30
CA THR A 71 -8.55 11.18 0.65
C THR A 71 -9.45 10.09 1.19
N ILE A 72 -9.91 10.26 2.43
CA ILE A 72 -10.84 9.36 3.08
C ILE A 72 -12.21 10.02 3.12
N PHE A 73 -13.21 9.33 2.58
CA PHE A 73 -14.61 9.69 2.72
C PHE A 73 -15.23 8.82 3.81
N ALA A 74 -15.65 9.46 4.90
CA ALA A 74 -16.37 8.82 5.99
C ALA A 74 -17.72 9.54 6.17
N ASN A 75 -18.65 8.93 6.92
CA ASN A 75 -19.97 9.51 7.15
C ASN A 75 -19.87 10.99 7.55
N LEU A 76 -20.39 11.85 6.66
CA LEU A 76 -20.44 13.32 6.77
C LEU A 76 -19.08 14.04 6.87
N ARG A 77 -17.95 13.37 6.53
CA ARG A 77 -16.61 13.98 6.57
C ARG A 77 -15.74 13.53 5.41
N VAL A 78 -15.14 14.50 4.72
CA VAL A 78 -14.03 14.27 3.80
C VAL A 78 -12.75 14.74 4.46
N ARG A 79 -11.73 13.89 4.52
CA ARG A 79 -10.42 14.27 5.03
C ARG A 79 -9.34 13.85 4.04
N ALA A 80 -8.68 14.82 3.43
CA ALA A 80 -7.46 14.60 2.67
C ALA A 80 -6.24 14.78 3.58
N ARG A 81 -5.29 13.85 3.52
CA ARG A 81 -3.98 13.97 4.15
C ARG A 81 -2.90 13.52 3.17
N ARG A 82 -1.81 14.27 3.12
CA ARG A 82 -0.59 13.82 2.44
C ARG A 82 0.13 12.85 3.37
N CYS A 83 0.29 11.60 2.93
CA CYS A 83 1.13 10.63 3.63
C CYS A 83 2.53 10.70 3.00
N LEU A 84 3.55 10.96 3.83
CA LEU A 84 4.94 11.12 3.42
C LEU A 84 5.80 10.09 4.15
N PHE A 85 6.61 9.34 3.40
CA PHE A 85 7.68 8.52 3.96
C PHE A 85 9.03 9.03 3.45
N TYR A 86 9.80 9.64 4.35
CA TYR A 86 11.18 9.99 4.08
C TYR A 86 12.05 8.75 4.30
N SER A 87 12.64 8.22 3.21
CA SER A 87 13.77 7.29 3.32
C SER A 87 14.93 8.02 3.98
N THR A 88 15.49 7.48 5.06
CA THR A 88 16.60 8.07 5.82
C THR A 88 17.96 7.96 5.11
N SER A 89 18.00 7.54 3.85
CA SER A 89 19.22 7.61 3.04
C SER A 89 19.50 9.08 2.70
N LEU A 90 20.52 9.66 3.34
CA LEU A 90 21.03 11.01 3.05
C LEU A 90 21.13 11.25 1.54
N PRO A 91 20.71 12.43 1.04
CA PRO A 91 20.86 12.76 -0.37
C PRO A 91 22.35 12.77 -0.74
N SER A 92 22.78 11.83 -1.56
CA SER A 92 24.12 11.87 -2.16
C SER A 92 24.16 13.03 -3.16
N PRO A 93 25.16 13.94 -3.09
CA PRO A 93 25.23 15.14 -3.94
C PRO A 93 25.39 14.84 -5.45
N HIS A 94 25.55 13.56 -5.83
CA HIS A 94 25.76 13.14 -7.21
C HIS A 94 24.63 12.26 -7.79
N ARG A 95 23.52 12.02 -7.06
CA ARG A 95 22.34 11.36 -7.63
C ARG A 95 21.24 12.37 -7.92
N LYS A 96 20.75 12.41 -9.17
CA LYS A 96 19.49 13.08 -9.52
C LYS A 96 18.40 12.60 -8.56
N PRO A 97 17.46 13.46 -8.13
CA PRO A 97 16.34 13.02 -7.30
C PRO A 97 15.54 12.00 -8.10
N TYR A 98 15.73 10.72 -7.80
CA TYR A 98 14.94 9.67 -8.40
C TYR A 98 13.56 9.75 -7.76
N LEU A 99 12.56 10.12 -8.56
CA LEU A 99 11.19 10.27 -8.14
C LEU A 99 10.71 8.94 -7.55
N GLN A 100 10.32 8.99 -6.28
CA GLN A 100 10.04 7.80 -5.48
C GLN A 100 8.68 7.22 -5.86
N ARG A 101 8.68 5.97 -6.35
CA ARG A 101 7.48 5.13 -6.39
C ARG A 101 6.83 5.10 -5.02
N SER A 102 5.51 5.27 -4.98
CA SER A 102 4.76 5.23 -3.74
C SER A 102 4.28 3.81 -3.48
N SER A 103 4.68 3.28 -2.34
CA SER A 103 4.31 1.94 -1.89
C SER A 103 3.47 2.03 -0.63
N PHE A 104 2.36 1.30 -0.60
CA PHE A 104 1.45 1.23 0.53
C PHE A 104 1.23 -0.21 0.95
N SER A 105 1.13 -0.44 2.24
CA SER A 105 0.46 -1.60 2.80
C SER A 105 -0.88 -1.17 3.38
N HIS A 106 -1.95 -1.87 2.99
CA HIS A 106 -3.26 -1.69 3.60
C HIS A 106 -3.67 -3.00 4.27
N LEU A 107 -4.14 -2.90 5.51
CA LEU A 107 -4.75 -3.99 6.27
C LEU A 107 -6.26 -3.71 6.32
N LEU A 108 -7.03 -4.74 6.00
CA LEU A 108 -8.48 -4.80 6.10
C LEU A 108 -8.87 -5.92 7.08
#